data_AF-A0A2A7E4I7-F1
#
_entry.id   AF-A0A2A7E4I7-F1
#
_cell.length_a   1.000
_cell.length_b   1.000
_cell.length_c   1.000
_cell.angle_alpha   90.00
_cell.angle_beta   90.00
_cell.angle_gamma   90.00
#
_symmetry.space_group_name_H-M   'P 1'
#
loop_
_entity.id
_entity.type
_entity.pdbx_description
1 polymer ?
#
loop_
_entity_poly.entity_id
_entity_poly.type
_entity_poly.pdbx_seq_one_letter_code
_entity_poly.pdbx_strand_id
1 'polypeptide(L)' 'MDLYRFEAVLINSIVPIVVVAQSEEQAFKLAEMELEKHFLPLPEVKEISLFEKKKIRKGAAFVIHE' A
#
# COMPACT_ATOMS: atom_id res chain seq x y z
N MET A 1 -14.69 1.04 6.33
CA MET A 1 -13.67 1.38 5.32
C MET A 1 -12.58 2.15 6.03
N ASP A 2 -11.36 1.68 5.86
CA ASP A 2 -10.17 2.28 6.42
C ASP A 2 -9.22 2.67 5.27
N LEU A 3 -8.40 3.68 5.51
CA LEU A 3 -7.30 4.08 4.65
C LEU A 3 -6.04 3.35 5.16
N TYR A 4 -5.34 2.68 4.26
CA TYR A 4 -4.15 1.89 4.56
C TYR A 4 -2.97 2.43 3.77
N ARG A 5 -1.82 2.57 4.42
CA ARG A 5 -0.52 2.82 3.77
C ARG A 5 0.32 1.57 3.95
N PHE A 6 0.71 0.98 2.83
CA PHE A 6 1.69 -0.08 2.76
C PHE A 6 3.03 0.46 2.31
N GLU A 7 4.09 -0.26 2.62
CA GLU A 7 5.41 -0.09 2.02
C GLU A 7 5.82 -1.38 1.34
N ALA A 8 6.11 -1.29 0.05
CA ALA A 8 6.73 -2.37 -0.70
C ALA A 8 8.24 -2.11 -0.78
N VAL A 9 9.03 -3.02 -0.22
CA VAL A 9 10.48 -3.02 -0.35
C VAL A 9 10.82 -3.77 -1.63
N LEU A 10 11.21 -3.04 -2.66
CA LEU A 10 11.73 -3.58 -3.90
C LEU A 10 13.26 -3.70 -3.83
N ILE A 11 13.87 -4.33 -4.81
CA ILE A 11 15.32 -4.50 -4.84
C ILE A 11 16.12 -3.18 -4.78
N ASN A 12 15.61 -2.11 -5.41
CA ASN A 12 16.32 -0.83 -5.57
C ASN A 12 15.58 0.38 -4.95
N SER A 13 14.39 0.19 -4.39
CA SER A 13 13.55 1.31 -3.92
C SER A 13 12.51 0.84 -2.90
N ILE A 14 11.98 1.79 -2.13
CA ILE A 14 10.80 1.59 -1.29
C ILE A 14 9.64 2.33 -1.94
N VAL A 15 8.50 1.66 -2.09
CA VAL A 15 7.32 2.23 -2.75
C VAL A 15 6.16 2.29 -1.76
N PRO A 16 5.69 3.49 -1.39
CA PRO A 16 4.48 3.62 -0.59
C PRO A 16 3.24 3.34 -1.46
N ILE A 17 2.32 2.52 -0.95
CA ILE A 17 1.06 2.18 -1.63
C ILE A 17 -0.09 2.57 -0.70
N VAL A 18 -1.02 3.39 -1.18
CA VAL A 18 -2.17 3.83 -0.38
C VAL A 18 -3.45 3.24 -0.95
N VAL A 19 -4.21 2.55 -0.12
CA VAL A 19 -5.48 1.90 -0.51
C VAL A 19 -6.59 2.20 0.47
N VAL A 20 -7.82 2.18 -0.03
CA VAL A 20 -9.03 2.21 0.81
C VAL A 20 -9.71 0.86 0.70
N ALA A 21 -9.95 0.21 1.84
CA ALA A 21 -10.56 -1.12 1.86
C ALA A 21 -11.49 -1.32 3.06
N GLN A 22 -12.29 -2.39 3.03
CA GLN A 22 -13.18 -2.78 4.13
C GLN A 22 -12.50 -3.70 5.16
N SER A 23 -11.42 -4.38 4.77
CA SER A 23 -10.62 -5.25 5.63
C SER A 23 -9.14 -5.17 5.26
N GLU A 24 -8.26 -5.61 6.16
CA GLU A 24 -6.82 -5.71 5.88
C GLU A 24 -6.51 -6.69 4.76
N GLU A 25 -7.20 -7.84 4.72
CA GLU A 25 -7.03 -8.83 3.64
C GLU A 25 -7.36 -8.22 2.27
N GLN A 26 -8.43 -7.45 2.17
CA GLN A 26 -8.78 -6.74 0.93
C GLN A 26 -7.74 -5.66 0.60
N ALA A 27 -7.23 -4.96 1.61
CA ALA A 27 -6.23 -3.92 1.45
C ALA A 27 -4.91 -4.48 0.87
N PHE A 28 -4.43 -5.61 1.40
CA PHE A 28 -3.24 -6.31 0.88
C PHE A 28 -3.41 -6.72 -0.58
N LYS A 29 -4.52 -7.39 -0.94
CA LYS A 29 -4.78 -7.81 -2.32
C LYS A 29 -4.81 -6.62 -3.30
N LEU A 30 -5.41 -5.51 -2.87
CA LEU A 30 -5.43 -4.28 -3.67
C LEU A 30 -4.03 -3.67 -3.81
N ALA A 31 -3.23 -3.65 -2.74
CA ALA A 31 -1.88 -3.12 -2.77
C ALA A 31 -0.97 -3.92 -3.73
N GLU A 32 -1.02 -5.25 -3.67
CA GLU A 32 -0.29 -6.14 -4.59
C GLU A 32 -0.69 -5.89 -6.05
N MET A 33 -1.99 -5.85 -6.31
CA MET A 33 -2.53 -5.62 -7.66
C MET A 33 -2.10 -4.26 -8.23
N GLU A 34 -2.14 -3.19 -7.43
CA GLU A 34 -1.73 -1.86 -7.89
C GLU A 34 -0.21 -1.77 -8.08
N LEU A 35 0.58 -2.46 -7.25
CA LEU A 35 2.03 -2.55 -7.43
C LEU A 35 2.39 -3.25 -8.75
N GLU A 36 1.76 -4.38 -9.05
CA GLU A 36 1.96 -5.12 -10.31
C GLU A 36 1.53 -4.32 -11.53
N LYS A 37 0.42 -3.57 -11.46
CA LYS A 37 0.00 -2.69 -12.56
C LYS A 37 0.96 -1.52 -12.77
N HIS A 38 1.49 -0.94 -11.69
CA HIS A 38 2.39 0.20 -11.78
C HIS A 38 3.74 -0.18 -12.39
N PHE A 39 4.26 -1.36 -12.01
CA PHE A 39 5.54 -1.85 -12.51
C PHE A 39 5.37 -3.03 -13.46
N LEU A 40 5.61 -2.79 -14.75
CA LEU A 40 5.58 -3.83 -15.78
C LEU A 40 6.92 -3.83 -16.56
N PRO A 41 7.76 -4.87 -16.40
CA PRO A 41 7.60 -6.02 -15.50
C PRO A 41 7.75 -5.62 -14.02
N LEU A 42 7.10 -6.36 -13.11
CA LEU A 42 7.21 -6.15 -11.67
C LEU A 42 8.63 -6.52 -11.20
N PRO A 43 9.40 -5.60 -10.57
CA PRO A 43 10.67 -5.92 -9.95
C PRO A 43 10.52 -6.95 -8.83
N GLU A 44 11.63 -7.55 -8.40
CA GLU A 44 11.63 -8.42 -7.23
C GLU A 44 11.14 -7.66 -5.99
N VAL A 45 10.01 -8.12 -5.44
CA VAL A 45 9.41 -7.62 -4.20
C VAL A 45 9.96 -8.45 -3.05
N LYS A 46 10.71 -7.81 -2.15
CA LYS A 46 11.27 -8.47 -0.96
C LYS A 46 10.24 -8.57 0.16
N GLU A 47 9.46 -7.52 0.35
CA GLU A 47 8.47 -7.42 1.42
C GLU A 47 7.37 -6.42 1.06
N ILE A 48 6.14 -6.71 1.47
CA ILE A 48 5.05 -5.74 1.56
C ILE A 48 4.54 -5.75 2.99
N SER A 49 4.59 -4.61 3.65
CA SER A 49 4.16 -4.48 5.04
C SER A 49 3.12 -3.38 5.19
N LEU A 50 2.16 -3.59 6.10
CA LEU A 50 1.21 -2.55 6.49
C LEU A 50 1.92 -1.55 7.40
N PHE A 51 2.16 -0.36 6.89
CA PHE A 51 2.86 0.70 7.62
C PHE A 51 1.93 1.50 8.52
N GLU A 52 0.76 1.91 8.01
CA GLU A 52 -0.20 2.69 8.78
C GLU A 52 -1.66 2.39 8.37
N LYS A 53 -2.57 2.40 9.35
CA LYS A 53 -4.01 2.23 9.15
C LYS A 53 -4.78 3.34 9.85
N LYS A 54 -5.69 4.00 9.13
CA LYS A 54 -6.57 5.04 9.69
C LYS A 54 -8.02 4.79 9.32
N LYS A 55 -8.90 4.86 10.32
CA LYS A 55 -10.35 4.77 10.10
C LYS A 55 -10.87 6.00 9.38
N ILE A 56 -11.57 5.82 8.27
CA ILE A 56 -12.23 6.92 7.55
C ILE A 56 -13.49 7.30 8.33
N ARG A 57 -13.50 8.51 8.91
CA ARG A 57 -14.69 9.10 9.55
C ARG A 57 -15.34 10.12 8.59
N LYS A 58 -15.13 11.41 8.81
CA LYS A 58 -15.50 12.48 7.86
C LYS A 58 -14.45 12.69 6.76
N GLY A 59 -13.25 12.14 6.98
CA GLY A 59 -12.08 12.18 6.11
C GLY A 59 -10.92 11.45 6.80
N ALA A 60 -9.86 11.15 6.05
CA ALA A 60 -8.61 10.59 6.56
C ALA A 60 -7.46 11.00 5.64
N ALA A 61 -6.24 11.07 6.18
CA ALA A 61 -5.05 11.42 5.42
C ALA A 61 -3.79 10.78 6.01
N PHE A 62 -2.79 10.62 5.15
CA PHE A 62 -1.42 10.26 5.50
C PHE A 62 -0.47 11.33 4.98
N VAL A 63 0.67 11.48 5.67
CA VAL A 63 1.85 12.13 5.10
C VAL A 63 2.68 11.04 4.43
N ILE A 64 3.10 11.26 3.19
CA ILE A 64 4.06 10.41 2.50
C ILE A 64 5.38 11.19 2.51
N HIS A 65 6.42 10.57 3.05
CA HIS A 65 7.78 11.09 3.10
C HIS A 65 8.72 9.93 2.80
N GLU A 66 9.68 10.17 1.91
CA GLU A 66 10.66 9.21 1.40
C GLU A 66 11.88 9.09 2.32
#